data_AF-A0A353NIZ8-F1
#
_entry.id   AF-A0A353NIZ8-F1
#
_cell.length_a   1.000
_cell.length_b   1.000
_cell.length_c   1.000
_cell.angle_alpha   90.00
_cell.angle_beta   90.00
_cell.angle_gamma   90.00
#
_symmetry.space_group_name_H-M   'P 1'
#
loop_
_entity.id
_entity.type
_entity.pdbx_description
1 polymer ?
#
loop_
_entity_poly.entity_id
_entity_poly.type
_entity_poly.pdbx_seq_one_letter_code
_entity_poly.pdbx_strand_id
1 'polypeptide(L)' 'MKIALPDKLYFKIGEVAKIADVPTHVLRYWESEF' A
#
# COMPACT_ATOMS: atom_id res chain seq x y z
N MET A 1 -9.33 7.79 20.47
CA MET A 1 -9.61 7.95 19.03
C MET A 1 -9.85 6.56 18.44
N LYS A 2 -11.02 6.30 17.85
CA LYS A 2 -11.24 5.07 17.08
C LYS A 2 -10.68 5.30 15.68
N ILE A 3 -9.59 4.61 15.35
CA ILE A 3 -9.12 4.52 13.95
C ILE A 3 -10.13 3.64 13.23
N ALA A 4 -11.00 4.25 12.44
CA ALA A 4 -11.91 3.52 11.57
C ALA A 4 -11.07 2.91 10.44
N LEU A 5 -10.69 1.65 10.60
CA LEU A 5 -10.02 0.91 9.54
C LEU A 5 -11.01 0.67 8.40
N PRO A 6 -10.56 0.74 7.14
CA PRO A 6 -11.40 0.36 6.01
C PRO A 6 -11.84 -1.10 6.15
N ASP A 7 -13.11 -1.39 5.86
CA ASP A 7 -13.62 -2.76 5.73
C ASP A 7 -13.17 -3.34 4.37
N LYS A 8 -11.86 -3.45 4.20
CA LYS A 8 -11.21 -3.86 2.96
C LYS A 8 -10.08 -4.84 3.27
N LEU A 9 -10.21 -6.05 2.75
CA LEU A 9 -9.24 -7.13 2.94
C LEU A 9 -7.93 -6.94 2.15
N TYR A 10 -8.01 -6.32 0.98
CA TYR A 10 -6.85 -6.15 0.08
C TYR A 10 -6.85 -4.76 -0.53
N PHE A 11 -5.69 -4.13 -0.64
CA PHE A 11 -5.50 -2.88 -1.36
C PHE A 11 -4.91 -3.15 -2.74
N LYS A 12 -5.32 -2.39 -3.75
CA LYS A 12 -4.59 -2.36 -5.03
C LYS A 12 -3.23 -1.71 -4.78
N ILE A 13 -2.18 -2.17 -5.46
CA ILE A 13 -0.83 -1.63 -5.29
C ILE A 13 -0.75 -0.10 -5.48
N GLY A 14 -1.57 0.46 -6.38
CA GLY A 14 -1.64 1.91 -6.58
C GLY A 14 -2.27 2.69 -5.42
N GLU A 15 -3.09 2.04 -4.58
CA GLU A 15 -3.62 2.66 -3.35
C GLU A 15 -2.53 2.69 -2.27
N VAL A 16 -1.80 1.58 -2.13
CA VAL A 16 -0.66 1.50 -1.22
C VAL A 16 0.43 2.50 -1.62
N ALA A 17 0.72 2.62 -2.93
CA ALA A 17 1.66 3.58 -3.48
C ALA A 17 1.30 5.03 -3.10
N LYS A 18 0.02 5.39 -3.17
CA LYS A 18 -0.49 6.71 -2.74
C LYS A 18 -0.38 6.92 -1.23
N ILE A 19 -0.67 5.89 -0.43
CA ILE A 19 -0.58 5.96 1.04
C ILE A 19 0.88 6.12 1.50
N ALA A 20 1.79 5.41 0.84
CA ALA A 20 3.22 5.43 1.13
C ALA A 20 3.99 6.56 0.44
N ASP A 21 3.33 7.37 -0.40
CA ASP A 21 3.91 8.45 -1.21
C ASP A 21 5.14 8.02 -2.03
N VAL A 22 5.03 6.86 -2.69
CA VAL A 22 6.06 6.33 -3.57
C VAL A 22 5.47 5.86 -4.91
N PRO A 23 6.25 5.86 -6.01
CA PRO A 23 5.82 5.25 -7.26
C PRO A 23 5.55 3.74 -7.10
N THR A 24 4.57 3.22 -7.85
CA THR A 24 4.20 1.78 -7.83
C THR A 24 5.38 0.83 -8.06
N HIS A 25 6.36 1.22 -8.87
CA HIS A 25 7.53 0.36 -9.15
C HIS A 25 8.44 0.18 -7.92
N VAL A 26 8.43 1.10 -6.95
CA VAL A 26 9.18 0.97 -5.70
C VAL A 26 8.61 -0.18 -4.86
N LEU A 27 7.28 -0.26 -4.75
CA LEU A 27 6.61 -1.35 -4.05
C LEU A 27 6.83 -2.71 -4.72
N ARG A 28 6.89 -2.75 -6.06
CA ARG A 28 7.24 -3.97 -6.81
C ARG A 28 8.67 -4.43 -6.56
N TYR A 29 9.59 -3.48 -6.43
CA TYR A 29 10.96 -3.78 -6.04
C TYR A 29 11.01 -4.35 -4.61
N TRP A 30 10.24 -3.83 -3.67
CA TRP A 30 10.19 -4.39 -2.31
C TRP A 30 9.67 -5.83 -2.26
N GLU A 31 8.70 -6.21 -3.11
CA GLU A 31 8.21 -7.60 -3.20
C GLU A 31 9.29 -8.63 -3.58
N SER A 32 10.40 -8.21 -4.20
CA SER A 32 11.52 -9.10 -4.54
C SER A 32 12.66 -9.10 -3.52
N GLU A 33 12.76 -8.06 -2.69
CA GLU A 33 13.91 -7.84 -1.80
C GLU A 33 13.61 -8.17 -0.32
N PHE A 34 12.34 -8.19 0.07
CA PHE A 34 11.87 -8.42 1.45
C PHE A 34 10.81 -9.53 1.48
#